data_AF-A0A812UKX5-F1
#
_entry.id   AF-A0A812UKX5-F1
#
_cell.length_a   1.000
_cell.length_b   1.000
_cell.length_c   1.000
_cell.angle_alpha   90.00
_cell.angle_beta   90.00
_cell.angle_gamma   90.00
#
_symmetry.space_group_name_H-M   'P 1'
#
loop_
_entity.id
_entity.type
_entity.pdbx_description
1 polymer ?
#
loop_
_entity_poly.entity_id
_entity_poly.type
_entity_poly.pdbx_seq_one_letter_code
_entity_poly.pdbx_strand_id
1 'polypeptide(L)'
;MDGKLITDVFRRFDKNRDGIISSEELLSVLSRITLQKADMSKLLKHIDTNGDGKIQYEEFVNWILRAGSGDGQDQERSSVLEAHAQAAHHKVQRVRDSQTGARRAEVFVNQLTSEKGLASLAELAEKPPKGALAVCAAAYNLLYKSSKKVDWATAKSMLVDLDQFQMRLLAFEPADIPDYVVQSYQQTLELPYFDFNRMVDTNYACACLASWVLASTCSVKESRQLAPWEEAAHRADTALDVLKPPSSQKEAEAKPTCEKVDGVVTK
;
A
#
# COMPACT_ATOMS: atom_id res chain seq x y z
N MET A 1 -18.13 -18.74 22.89
CA MET A 1 -18.89 -19.29 21.74
C MET A 1 -17.83 -19.83 20.76
N ASP A 2 -18.16 -20.51 19.67
CA ASP A 2 -17.09 -20.93 18.74
C ASP A 2 -16.61 -19.71 17.95
N GLY A 3 -15.32 -19.34 18.02
CA GLY A 3 -14.75 -18.21 17.25
C GLY A 3 -15.02 -18.28 15.74
N LYS A 4 -15.24 -19.50 15.23
CA LYS A 4 -15.71 -19.77 13.87
C LYS A 4 -17.08 -19.14 13.56
N LEU A 5 -18.00 -19.12 14.51
CA LEU A 5 -19.31 -18.48 14.38
C LEU A 5 -19.17 -16.97 14.17
N ILE A 6 -18.24 -16.32 14.89
CA ILE A 6 -18.02 -14.87 14.78
C ILE A 6 -17.51 -14.53 13.38
N THR A 7 -16.53 -15.27 12.88
CA THR A 7 -16.01 -15.11 11.52
C THR A 7 -17.07 -15.40 10.45
N ASP A 8 -17.88 -16.45 10.62
CA ASP A 8 -18.91 -16.83 9.65
C ASP A 8 -20.07 -15.83 9.63
N VAL A 9 -20.44 -15.28 10.79
CA VAL A 9 -21.41 -14.19 10.87
C VAL A 9 -20.84 -12.96 10.19
N PHE A 10 -19.61 -12.54 10.52
CA PHE A 10 -18.98 -11.37 9.89
C PHE A 10 -18.95 -11.48 8.36
N ARG A 11 -18.51 -12.62 7.81
CA ARG A 11 -18.52 -12.89 6.35
C ARG A 11 -19.89 -12.85 5.70
N ARG A 12 -20.96 -13.02 6.49
CA ARG A 12 -22.34 -12.93 5.99
C ARG A 12 -22.82 -11.49 5.89
N PHE A 13 -22.21 -10.60 6.67
CA PHE A 13 -22.41 -9.14 6.60
C PHE A 13 -21.50 -8.49 5.56
N ASP A 14 -20.20 -8.81 5.58
CA ASP A 14 -19.19 -8.32 4.64
C ASP A 14 -19.33 -9.02 3.27
N LYS A 15 -20.08 -8.40 2.35
CA LYS A 15 -20.44 -9.00 1.05
C LYS A 15 -19.33 -8.83 0.04
N ASN A 16 -18.69 -7.67 0.03
CA ASN A 16 -17.60 -7.35 -0.88
C ASN A 16 -16.26 -7.99 -0.43
N ARG A 17 -16.21 -8.54 0.80
CA ARG A 17 -15.05 -9.20 1.41
C ARG A 17 -13.87 -8.24 1.60
N ASP A 18 -14.16 -6.98 1.86
CA ASP A 18 -13.15 -5.95 2.11
C ASP A 18 -12.67 -5.93 3.57
N GLY A 19 -13.27 -6.75 4.44
CA GLY A 19 -12.87 -6.89 5.85
C GLY A 19 -13.49 -5.83 6.77
N ILE A 20 -14.44 -5.03 6.27
CA ILE A 20 -15.23 -4.08 7.04
C ILE A 20 -16.72 -4.30 6.72
N ILE A 21 -17.61 -3.86 7.61
CA ILE A 21 -19.05 -3.86 7.33
C ILE A 21 -19.47 -2.41 7.12
N SER A 22 -19.71 -2.07 5.87
CA SER A 22 -20.26 -0.75 5.50
C SER A 22 -21.71 -0.58 5.99
N SER A 23 -22.16 0.67 6.10
CA SER A 23 -23.54 0.98 6.49
C SER A 23 -24.56 0.37 5.52
N GLU A 24 -24.20 0.28 4.23
CA GLU A 24 -24.98 -0.31 3.15
C GLU A 24 -25.07 -1.84 3.28
N GLU A 25 -23.97 -2.50 3.61
CA GLU A 25 -23.92 -3.95 3.83
C GLU A 25 -24.72 -4.34 5.07
N LEU A 26 -24.55 -3.59 6.16
CA LEU A 26 -25.30 -3.76 7.39
C LEU A 26 -26.82 -3.60 7.12
N LEU A 27 -27.21 -2.54 6.41
CA LEU A 27 -28.61 -2.29 6.05
C LEU A 27 -29.17 -3.41 5.16
N SER A 28 -28.37 -3.96 4.25
CA SER A 28 -28.80 -5.03 3.37
C SER A 28 -29.06 -6.36 4.11
N VAL A 29 -28.32 -6.65 5.18
CA VAL A 29 -28.57 -7.84 6.00
C VAL A 29 -29.70 -7.60 6.99
N LEU A 30 -29.74 -6.44 7.66
CA LEU A 30 -30.74 -6.13 8.68
C LEU A 30 -32.13 -5.77 8.12
N SER A 31 -32.22 -5.30 6.87
CA SER A 31 -33.51 -5.16 6.17
C SER A 31 -34.23 -6.50 5.98
N ARG A 32 -33.50 -7.62 6.00
CA ARG A 32 -34.08 -8.98 6.04
C ARG A 32 -34.58 -9.38 7.42
N ILE A 33 -34.17 -8.64 8.46
CA ILE A 33 -34.51 -8.85 9.88
C ILE A 33 -35.29 -7.62 10.38
N THR A 34 -36.34 -7.17 9.67
CA THR A 34 -37.34 -6.15 10.09
C THR A 34 -36.93 -5.10 11.15
N LEU A 35 -35.73 -4.51 11.07
CA LEU A 35 -35.25 -3.48 11.97
C LEU A 35 -35.46 -2.11 11.31
N GLN A 36 -36.01 -1.16 12.06
CA GLN A 36 -36.24 0.19 11.54
C GLN A 36 -34.91 0.96 11.39
N LYS A 37 -34.83 1.85 10.40
CA LYS A 37 -33.65 2.70 10.14
C LYS A 37 -33.20 3.52 11.37
N ALA A 38 -34.13 3.88 12.25
CA ALA A 38 -33.83 4.64 13.48
C ALA A 38 -33.04 3.80 14.51
N ASP A 39 -33.31 2.51 14.60
CA ASP A 39 -32.59 1.60 15.51
C ASP A 39 -31.24 1.19 14.93
N MET A 40 -31.11 1.19 13.60
CA MET A 40 -29.83 0.99 12.91
C MET A 40 -28.81 2.07 13.24
N SER A 41 -29.20 3.36 13.19
CA SER A 41 -28.28 4.45 13.53
C SER A 41 -27.82 4.39 14.99
N LYS A 42 -28.69 3.93 15.89
CA LYS A 42 -28.34 3.71 17.31
C LYS A 42 -27.39 2.53 17.49
N LEU A 43 -27.64 1.42 16.78
CA LEU A 43 -26.77 0.25 16.82
C LEU A 43 -25.39 0.58 16.28
N LEU A 44 -25.32 1.24 15.13
CA LEU A 44 -24.05 1.63 14.52
C LEU A 44 -23.26 2.54 15.47
N LYS A 45 -23.88 3.58 16.04
CA LYS A 45 -23.26 4.44 17.06
C LYS A 45 -22.78 3.72 18.32
N HIS A 46 -23.30 2.53 18.61
CA HIS A 46 -22.91 1.76 19.79
C HIS A 46 -21.72 0.82 19.50
N ILE A 47 -21.54 0.42 18.24
CA ILE A 47 -20.48 -0.51 17.82
C ILE A 47 -19.29 0.25 17.24
N ASP A 48 -19.57 1.19 16.33
CA ASP A 48 -18.61 2.10 15.69
C ASP A 48 -18.02 3.04 16.75
N THR A 49 -16.87 2.63 17.29
CA THR A 49 -16.17 3.30 18.38
C THR A 49 -15.28 4.41 17.85
N ASN A 50 -14.78 4.26 16.61
CA ASN A 50 -13.93 5.26 15.96
C ASN A 50 -14.72 6.35 15.21
N GLY A 51 -16.02 6.14 14.98
CA GLY A 51 -16.94 7.10 14.39
C GLY A 51 -16.79 7.27 12.88
N ASP A 52 -16.20 6.30 12.17
CA ASP A 52 -15.98 6.38 10.72
C ASP A 52 -17.21 5.97 9.89
N GLY A 53 -18.31 5.58 10.56
CA GLY A 53 -19.56 5.16 9.94
C GLY A 53 -19.54 3.72 9.42
N LYS A 54 -18.50 2.96 9.73
CA LYS A 54 -18.30 1.56 9.34
C LYS A 54 -18.02 0.73 10.59
N ILE A 55 -18.30 -0.56 10.52
CA ILE A 55 -17.98 -1.47 11.61
C ILE A 55 -16.77 -2.30 11.19
N GLN A 56 -15.62 -2.08 11.82
CA GLN A 56 -14.45 -2.93 11.57
C GLN A 56 -14.55 -4.25 12.33
N TYR A 57 -13.74 -5.24 11.93
CA TYR A 57 -13.78 -6.58 12.51
C TYR A 57 -13.55 -6.56 14.02
N GLU A 58 -12.61 -5.74 14.49
CA GLU A 58 -12.25 -5.61 15.90
C GLU A 58 -13.41 -5.06 16.74
N GLU A 59 -14.12 -4.05 16.21
CA GLU A 59 -15.30 -3.46 16.85
C GLU A 59 -16.45 -4.46 16.92
N PHE A 60 -16.66 -5.24 15.86
CA PHE A 60 -17.66 -6.29 15.81
C PHE A 60 -17.38 -7.40 16.83
N VAL A 61 -16.13 -7.87 16.92
CA VAL A 61 -15.68 -8.86 17.90
C VAL A 61 -15.88 -8.32 19.32
N ASN A 62 -15.50 -7.07 19.56
CA ASN A 62 -15.67 -6.42 20.85
C ASN A 62 -17.15 -6.31 21.24
N TRP A 63 -18.03 -5.96 20.30
CA TRP A 63 -19.47 -5.88 20.54
C TRP A 63 -20.09 -7.24 20.87
N ILE A 64 -19.85 -8.28 20.06
CA ILE A 64 -20.40 -9.62 20.29
C ILE A 64 -19.88 -10.21 21.60
N LEU A 65 -18.58 -10.08 21.85
CA LEU A 65 -17.96 -10.69 23.01
C LEU A 65 -18.17 -9.86 24.28
N ARG A 66 -18.53 -8.57 24.24
CA ARG A 66 -18.94 -7.80 25.44
C ARG A 66 -20.34 -8.12 25.93
N ALA A 67 -21.20 -8.67 25.08
CA ALA A 67 -22.59 -8.97 25.43
C ALA A 67 -22.77 -10.18 26.36
N GLY A 68 -21.75 -11.02 26.53
CA GLY A 68 -21.74 -12.09 27.55
C GLY A 68 -21.02 -11.62 28.82
N SER A 69 -21.49 -11.99 30.00
CA SER A 69 -20.79 -11.69 31.25
C SER A 69 -19.85 -12.85 31.62
N GLY A 70 -18.52 -12.68 31.55
CA GLY A 70 -17.57 -13.67 32.10
C GLY A 70 -16.08 -13.43 31.81
N ASP A 71 -15.23 -13.71 32.80
CA ASP A 71 -13.76 -13.56 32.80
C ASP A 71 -12.98 -14.40 31.75
N GLY A 72 -13.64 -15.27 30.99
CA GLY A 72 -13.02 -16.11 29.95
C GLY A 72 -12.98 -15.49 28.54
N GLN A 73 -13.51 -14.28 28.37
CA GLN A 73 -13.72 -13.68 27.05
C GLN A 73 -12.48 -13.04 26.44
N ASP A 74 -11.52 -12.59 27.25
CA ASP A 74 -10.34 -11.91 26.71
C ASP A 74 -9.41 -12.90 25.98
N GLN A 75 -9.35 -14.15 26.43
CA GLN A 75 -8.65 -15.22 25.72
C GLN A 75 -9.33 -15.56 24.38
N GLU A 76 -10.66 -15.62 24.35
CA GLU A 76 -11.44 -15.85 23.12
C GLU A 76 -11.30 -14.67 22.15
N ARG A 77 -11.34 -13.43 22.66
CA ARG A 77 -11.08 -12.20 21.89
C ARG A 77 -9.68 -12.22 21.28
N SER A 78 -8.65 -12.50 22.07
CA SER A 78 -7.26 -12.58 21.57
C SER A 78 -7.14 -13.61 20.46
N SER A 79 -7.68 -14.82 20.66
CA SER A 79 -7.62 -15.88 19.64
C SER A 79 -8.29 -15.49 18.32
N VAL A 80 -9.47 -14.85 18.37
CA VAL A 80 -10.22 -14.43 17.18
C VAL A 80 -9.52 -13.28 16.46
N LEU A 81 -8.98 -12.32 17.21
CA LEU A 81 -8.22 -11.19 16.68
C LEU A 81 -6.87 -11.63 16.10
N GLU A 82 -6.16 -12.56 16.74
CA GLU A 82 -4.92 -13.17 16.24
C GLU A 82 -5.16 -13.88 14.91
N ALA A 83 -6.23 -14.67 14.79
CA ALA A 83 -6.58 -15.33 13.54
C ALA A 83 -6.90 -14.31 12.42
N HIS A 84 -7.54 -13.19 12.77
CA HIS A 84 -7.81 -12.11 11.81
C HIS A 84 -6.52 -11.40 11.38
N ALA A 85 -5.66 -11.03 12.33
CA ALA A 85 -4.36 -10.43 12.09
C ALA A 85 -3.50 -11.33 11.17
N GLN A 86 -3.39 -12.62 11.49
CA GLN A 86 -2.67 -13.60 10.67
C GLN A 86 -3.23 -13.68 9.24
N ALA A 87 -4.55 -13.68 9.09
CA ALA A 87 -5.19 -13.70 7.77
C ALA A 87 -4.90 -12.41 6.97
N ALA A 88 -4.92 -11.25 7.61
CA ALA A 88 -4.59 -9.97 7.00
C ALA A 88 -3.11 -9.93 6.57
N HIS A 89 -2.19 -10.28 7.48
CA HIS A 89 -0.76 -10.40 7.20
C HIS A 89 -0.47 -11.39 6.07
N HIS A 90 -1.12 -12.54 6.04
CA HIS A 90 -0.96 -13.52 4.97
C HIS A 90 -1.39 -12.96 3.60
N LYS A 91 -2.49 -12.19 3.56
CA LYS A 91 -2.91 -11.51 2.32
C LYS A 91 -1.91 -10.44 1.89
N VAL A 92 -1.41 -9.63 2.82
CA VAL A 92 -0.35 -8.64 2.58
C VAL A 92 0.88 -9.31 1.95
N GLN A 93 1.36 -10.40 2.55
CA GLN A 93 2.50 -11.16 2.03
C GLN A 93 2.24 -11.72 0.64
N ARG A 94 1.06 -12.32 0.40
CA ARG A 94 0.71 -12.82 -0.94
C ARG A 94 0.70 -11.74 -2.01
N VAL A 95 0.18 -10.55 -1.68
CA VAL A 95 0.20 -9.42 -2.62
C VAL A 95 1.64 -8.95 -2.85
N ARG A 96 2.45 -8.79 -1.79
CA ARG A 96 3.88 -8.43 -1.89
C ARG A 96 4.70 -9.45 -2.69
N ASP A 97 4.45 -10.73 -2.51
CA ASP A 97 5.09 -11.80 -3.28
C ASP A 97 4.72 -11.73 -4.78
N SER A 98 3.49 -11.30 -5.05
CA SER A 98 2.96 -11.07 -6.39
C SER A 98 3.30 -9.68 -6.98
N GLN A 99 3.93 -8.77 -6.23
CA GLN A 99 4.30 -7.42 -6.70
C GLN A 99 5.43 -7.47 -7.73
N THR A 100 5.08 -7.88 -8.94
CA THR A 100 6.00 -7.91 -10.07
C THR A 100 6.34 -6.51 -10.55
N GLY A 101 5.45 -5.52 -10.35
CA GLY A 101 5.66 -4.13 -10.75
C GLY A 101 6.86 -3.50 -10.05
N ALA A 102 6.88 -3.50 -8.72
CA ALA A 102 7.97 -2.91 -7.92
C ALA A 102 9.34 -3.53 -8.24
N ARG A 103 9.42 -4.88 -8.21
CA ARG A 103 10.66 -5.61 -8.52
C ARG A 103 11.17 -5.34 -9.93
N ARG A 104 10.27 -5.26 -10.92
CA ARG A 104 10.66 -4.92 -12.30
C ARG A 104 11.11 -3.47 -12.42
N ALA A 105 10.45 -2.53 -11.75
CA ALA A 105 10.84 -1.13 -11.76
C ALA A 105 12.27 -0.96 -11.23
N GLU A 106 12.60 -1.61 -10.12
CA GLU A 106 13.96 -1.60 -9.53
C GLU A 106 15.04 -2.08 -10.51
N VAL A 107 14.77 -3.17 -11.25
CA VAL A 107 15.69 -3.66 -12.29
C VAL A 107 15.97 -2.58 -13.34
N PHE A 108 14.94 -1.87 -13.79
CA PHE A 108 15.10 -0.81 -14.79
C PHE A 108 15.70 0.47 -14.22
N VAL A 109 15.51 0.79 -12.93
CA VAL A 109 16.26 1.85 -12.25
C VAL A 109 17.74 1.54 -12.30
N ASN A 110 18.15 0.33 -11.89
CA ASN A 110 19.55 -0.08 -11.92
C ASN A 110 20.14 -0.07 -13.35
N GLN A 111 19.35 -0.40 -14.36
CA GLN A 111 19.78 -0.31 -15.77
C GLN A 111 19.92 1.15 -16.24
N LEU A 112 19.05 2.06 -15.79
CA LEU A 112 19.11 3.48 -16.12
C LEU A 112 20.27 4.20 -15.43
N THR A 113 20.59 3.82 -14.19
CA THR A 113 21.70 4.39 -13.41
C THR A 113 23.05 3.77 -13.75
N SER A 114 23.09 2.71 -14.56
CA SER A 114 24.34 2.15 -15.10
C SER A 114 25.05 3.12 -16.04
N GLU A 115 26.37 2.96 -16.20
CA GLU A 115 27.18 3.77 -17.13
C GLU A 115 26.58 3.83 -18.55
N LYS A 116 26.10 2.69 -19.06
CA LYS A 116 25.41 2.59 -20.35
C LYS A 116 24.10 3.38 -20.39
N GLY A 117 23.32 3.31 -19.30
CA GLY A 117 22.06 4.05 -19.17
C GLY A 117 22.28 5.56 -19.17
N LEU A 118 23.23 6.02 -18.37
CA LEU A 118 23.58 7.45 -18.26
C LEU A 118 24.13 8.02 -19.57
N ALA A 119 25.01 7.29 -20.26
CA ALA A 119 25.51 7.71 -21.57
C ALA A 119 24.37 7.84 -22.60
N SER A 120 23.44 6.88 -22.61
CA SER A 120 22.28 6.89 -23.52
C SER A 120 21.24 7.98 -23.18
N LEU A 121 21.12 8.37 -21.90
CA LEU A 121 20.32 9.53 -21.45
C LEU A 121 20.95 10.85 -21.89
N ALA A 122 22.28 10.97 -21.81
CA ALA A 122 22.99 12.17 -22.25
C ALA A 122 22.82 12.43 -23.76
N GLU A 123 22.89 11.37 -24.59
CA GLU A 123 22.64 11.47 -26.03
C GLU A 123 21.22 11.94 -26.36
N LEU A 124 20.24 11.55 -25.53
CA LEU A 124 18.84 11.94 -25.68
C LEU A 124 18.63 13.46 -25.62
N ALA A 125 19.48 14.16 -24.89
CA ALA A 125 19.41 15.60 -24.73
C ALA A 125 19.69 16.35 -26.05
N GLU A 126 20.48 15.79 -26.97
CA GLU A 126 20.85 16.47 -28.21
C GLU A 126 19.78 16.37 -29.29
N LYS A 127 19.18 15.18 -29.47
CA LYS A 127 18.14 14.95 -30.48
C LYS A 127 17.14 13.90 -30.00
N PRO A 128 15.84 14.23 -29.83
CA PRO A 128 14.85 13.25 -29.41
C PRO A 128 14.60 12.21 -30.51
N PRO A 129 14.82 10.92 -30.25
CA PRO A 129 14.35 9.87 -31.13
C PRO A 129 12.82 9.77 -31.15
N LYS A 130 12.29 9.00 -32.11
CA LYS A 130 10.86 8.70 -32.17
C LYS A 130 10.42 8.02 -30.88
N GLY A 131 9.30 8.45 -30.31
CA GLY A 131 8.78 7.91 -29.05
C GLY A 131 9.40 8.49 -27.78
N ALA A 132 10.57 9.16 -27.85
CA ALA A 132 11.24 9.73 -26.68
C ALA A 132 10.35 10.71 -25.91
N LEU A 133 9.61 11.57 -26.63
CA LEU A 133 8.65 12.48 -26.00
C LEU A 133 7.60 11.73 -25.19
N ALA A 134 7.01 10.67 -25.75
CA ALA A 134 5.95 9.92 -25.07
C ALA A 134 6.47 9.24 -23.80
N VAL A 135 7.65 8.60 -23.88
CA VAL A 135 8.30 7.93 -22.75
C VAL A 135 8.71 8.94 -21.67
N CYS A 136 9.42 9.99 -22.05
CA CYS A 136 9.90 11.01 -21.11
C CYS A 136 8.74 11.81 -20.49
N ALA A 137 7.66 12.10 -21.24
CA ALA A 137 6.47 12.75 -20.71
C ALA A 137 5.76 11.89 -19.66
N ALA A 138 5.62 10.58 -19.91
CA ALA A 138 5.02 9.67 -18.94
C ALA A 138 5.87 9.54 -17.67
N ALA A 139 7.20 9.42 -17.82
CA ALA A 139 8.13 9.42 -16.70
C ALA A 139 8.09 10.74 -15.91
N TYR A 140 8.03 11.88 -16.58
CA TYR A 140 7.87 13.19 -15.94
C TYR A 140 6.59 13.25 -15.11
N ASN A 141 5.46 12.84 -15.69
CA ASN A 141 4.19 12.86 -14.98
C ASN A 141 4.22 11.98 -13.71
N LEU A 142 4.87 10.81 -13.77
CA LEU A 142 5.09 9.97 -12.59
C LEU A 142 5.99 10.63 -11.54
N LEU A 143 7.19 11.07 -11.93
CA LEU A 143 8.20 11.58 -10.99
C LEU A 143 7.82 12.92 -10.36
N TYR A 144 7.04 13.74 -11.08
CA TYR A 144 6.61 15.07 -10.63
C TYR A 144 5.13 15.11 -10.23
N LYS A 145 4.45 13.95 -10.20
CA LYS A 145 3.02 13.82 -9.85
C LYS A 145 2.14 14.80 -10.67
N SER A 146 2.47 14.98 -11.95
CA SER A 146 1.80 15.89 -12.88
C SER A 146 0.79 15.15 -13.75
N SER A 147 -0.30 15.81 -14.13
CA SER A 147 -1.30 15.31 -15.09
C SER A 147 -1.41 16.15 -16.36
N LYS A 148 -0.53 17.15 -16.51
CA LYS A 148 -0.55 18.05 -17.66
C LYS A 148 0.07 17.37 -18.88
N LYS A 149 -0.32 17.83 -20.06
CA LYS A 149 0.36 17.47 -21.30
C LYS A 149 1.77 18.08 -21.27
N VAL A 150 2.78 17.22 -21.36
CA VAL A 150 4.19 17.59 -21.28
C VAL A 150 4.74 17.68 -22.71
N ASP A 151 5.40 18.79 -23.03
CA ASP A 151 6.14 18.96 -24.28
C ASP A 151 7.58 18.47 -24.15
N TRP A 152 8.34 18.48 -25.24
CA TRP A 152 9.73 17.99 -25.20
C TRP A 152 10.62 18.80 -24.28
N ALA A 153 10.46 20.13 -24.25
CA ALA A 153 11.28 21.00 -23.39
C ALA A 153 11.07 20.68 -21.91
N THR A 154 9.81 20.51 -21.49
CA THR A 154 9.47 20.14 -20.12
C THR A 154 9.91 18.71 -19.80
N ALA A 155 9.67 17.75 -20.70
CA ALA A 155 10.10 16.37 -20.50
C ALA A 155 11.63 16.25 -20.39
N LYS A 156 12.38 16.98 -21.23
CA LYS A 156 13.83 17.03 -21.21
C LYS A 156 14.38 17.72 -19.96
N SER A 157 13.62 18.64 -19.34
CA SER A 157 14.09 19.36 -18.15
C SER A 157 14.45 18.43 -16.98
N MET A 158 13.80 17.27 -16.86
CA MET A 158 14.14 16.28 -15.84
C MET A 158 15.48 15.57 -16.10
N LEU A 159 16.04 15.66 -17.30
CA LEU A 159 17.28 15.01 -17.71
C LEU A 159 18.49 15.97 -17.74
N VAL A 160 18.28 17.25 -17.39
CA VAL A 160 19.36 18.25 -17.33
C VAL A 160 20.30 17.97 -16.16
N ASP A 161 19.73 17.60 -15.01
CA ASP A 161 20.45 17.19 -13.82
C ASP A 161 20.22 15.68 -13.61
N LEU A 162 21.16 14.88 -14.11
CA LEU A 162 21.06 13.42 -14.04
C LEU A 162 21.17 12.89 -12.60
N ASP A 163 21.82 13.62 -11.69
CA ASP A 163 21.92 13.22 -10.28
C ASP A 163 20.57 13.43 -9.58
N GLN A 164 19.94 14.59 -9.80
CA GLN A 164 18.59 14.83 -9.30
C GLN A 164 17.58 13.87 -9.91
N PHE A 165 17.71 13.55 -11.21
CA PHE A 165 16.87 12.55 -11.87
C PHE A 165 16.99 11.17 -11.21
N GLN A 166 18.22 10.70 -10.97
CA GLN A 166 18.49 9.42 -10.31
C GLN A 166 17.94 9.39 -8.89
N MET A 167 18.16 10.46 -8.12
CA MET A 167 17.59 10.59 -6.77
C MET A 167 16.06 10.47 -6.78
N ARG A 168 15.39 11.06 -7.77
CA ARG A 168 13.92 10.94 -7.91
C ARG A 168 13.47 9.55 -8.32
N LEU A 169 14.22 8.85 -9.18
CA LEU A 169 13.93 7.47 -9.55
C LEU A 169 14.07 6.52 -8.34
N LEU A 170 15.12 6.71 -7.53
CA LEU A 170 15.39 5.89 -6.34
C LEU A 170 14.42 6.18 -5.20
N ALA A 171 13.97 7.43 -5.06
CA ALA A 171 12.98 7.83 -4.05
C ALA A 171 11.52 7.69 -4.53
N PHE A 172 11.28 7.01 -5.66
CA PHE A 172 9.95 6.85 -6.20
C PHE A 172 9.12 5.89 -5.33
N GLU A 173 8.08 6.43 -4.69
CA GLU A 173 7.14 5.67 -3.88
C GLU A 173 5.79 5.49 -4.61
N PRO A 174 5.39 4.26 -4.98
CA PRO A 174 4.14 4.01 -5.71
C PRO A 174 2.88 4.41 -4.93
N ALA A 175 2.88 4.24 -3.61
CA ALA A 175 1.76 4.60 -2.74
C ALA A 175 1.41 6.09 -2.83
N ASP A 176 2.42 6.90 -3.10
CA ASP A 176 2.46 8.35 -3.05
C ASP A 176 1.94 9.04 -4.33
N ILE A 177 1.64 8.25 -5.37
CA ILE A 177 1.25 8.74 -6.70
C ILE A 177 -0.27 8.80 -6.81
N PRO A 178 -0.90 9.97 -7.00
CA PRO A 178 -2.36 10.07 -7.13
C PRO A 178 -2.92 9.37 -8.38
N ASP A 179 -4.13 8.84 -8.30
CA ASP A 179 -4.75 8.06 -9.39
C ASP A 179 -4.93 8.87 -10.69
N TYR A 180 -5.23 10.16 -10.55
CA TYR A 180 -5.40 11.06 -11.70
C TYR A 180 -4.10 11.21 -12.52
N VAL A 181 -2.93 11.03 -11.90
CA VAL A 181 -1.63 11.08 -12.58
C VAL A 181 -1.54 9.91 -13.54
N VAL A 182 -1.80 8.69 -13.07
CA VAL A 182 -1.77 7.47 -13.89
C VAL A 182 -2.81 7.53 -15.02
N GLN A 183 -4.01 8.01 -14.73
CA GLN A 183 -5.07 8.16 -15.72
C GLN A 183 -4.70 9.14 -16.84
N SER A 184 -3.96 10.21 -16.52
CA SER A 184 -3.63 11.27 -17.49
C SER A 184 -2.79 10.81 -18.69
N TYR A 185 -2.00 9.74 -18.54
CA TYR A 185 -1.12 9.22 -19.59
C TYR A 185 -1.42 7.77 -19.97
N GLN A 186 -2.55 7.20 -19.53
CA GLN A 186 -2.89 5.80 -19.79
C GLN A 186 -2.94 5.47 -21.29
N GLN A 187 -3.51 6.35 -22.12
CA GLN A 187 -3.53 6.19 -23.58
C GLN A 187 -2.12 6.23 -24.20
N THR A 188 -1.20 6.97 -23.59
CA THR A 188 0.19 7.04 -24.04
C THR A 188 0.89 5.69 -23.89
N LEU A 189 0.53 4.89 -22.88
CA LEU A 189 1.10 3.56 -22.64
C LEU A 189 0.72 2.53 -23.71
N GLU A 190 -0.31 2.79 -24.51
CA GLU A 190 -0.74 1.89 -25.60
C GLU A 190 0.09 2.12 -26.89
N LEU A 191 0.92 3.17 -26.92
CA LEU A 191 1.81 3.43 -28.04
C LEU A 191 2.87 2.33 -28.17
N PRO A 192 3.30 2.00 -29.40
CA PRO A 192 4.26 0.91 -29.66
C PRO A 192 5.65 1.14 -29.07
N TYR A 193 5.92 2.32 -28.52
CA TYR A 193 7.17 2.70 -27.87
C TYR A 193 7.27 2.20 -26.42
N PHE A 194 6.15 1.80 -25.82
CA PHE A 194 6.11 1.16 -24.50
C PHE A 194 6.33 -0.35 -24.61
N ASP A 195 7.40 -0.71 -25.31
CA ASP A 195 7.89 -2.08 -25.47
C ASP A 195 9.41 -2.02 -25.51
N PHE A 196 10.07 -2.79 -24.63
CA PHE A 196 11.52 -2.75 -24.49
C PHE A 196 12.23 -3.11 -25.79
N ASN A 197 11.79 -4.18 -26.46
CA ASN A 197 12.45 -4.71 -27.66
C ASN A 197 12.33 -3.75 -28.84
N ARG A 198 11.23 -3.02 -28.94
CA ARG A 198 11.04 -2.00 -29.98
C ARG A 198 11.81 -0.72 -29.69
N MET A 199 11.87 -0.30 -28.44
CA MET A 199 12.48 0.97 -28.07
C MET A 199 14.01 0.90 -27.99
N VAL A 200 14.57 -0.28 -27.67
CA VAL A 200 16.03 -0.44 -27.48
C VAL A 200 16.83 -0.20 -28.75
N ASP A 201 16.27 -0.57 -29.91
CA ASP A 201 16.85 -0.29 -31.23
C ASP A 201 16.94 1.21 -31.54
N THR A 202 16.12 2.01 -30.86
CA THR A 202 16.04 3.45 -31.04
C THR A 202 16.91 4.20 -30.02
N ASN A 203 16.75 3.89 -28.73
CA ASN A 203 17.59 4.42 -27.65
C ASN A 203 17.43 3.53 -26.41
N TYR A 204 18.55 3.06 -25.87
CA TYR A 204 18.59 2.15 -24.72
C TYR A 204 17.94 2.77 -23.47
N ALA A 205 18.28 4.02 -23.15
CA ALA A 205 17.71 4.69 -21.99
C ALA A 205 16.20 4.88 -22.11
N CYS A 206 15.67 5.23 -23.28
CA CYS A 206 14.23 5.27 -23.49
C CYS A 206 13.57 3.90 -23.34
N ALA A 207 14.23 2.80 -23.75
CA ALA A 207 13.67 1.46 -23.57
C ALA A 207 13.58 1.08 -22.09
N CYS A 208 14.64 1.36 -21.33
CA CYS A 208 14.64 1.16 -19.88
C CYS A 208 13.61 2.05 -19.19
N LEU A 209 13.52 3.33 -19.58
CA LEU A 209 12.57 4.28 -19.01
C LEU A 209 11.12 3.91 -19.34
N ALA A 210 10.83 3.46 -20.56
CA ALA A 210 9.50 2.98 -20.94
C ALA A 210 9.08 1.76 -20.10
N SER A 211 10.02 0.84 -19.90
CA SER A 211 9.78 -0.36 -19.09
C SER A 211 9.64 -0.03 -17.60
N TRP A 212 10.43 0.92 -17.10
CA TRP A 212 10.29 1.48 -15.76
C TRP A 212 8.91 2.12 -15.57
N VAL A 213 8.45 2.98 -16.51
CA VAL A 213 7.12 3.60 -16.44
C VAL A 213 6.03 2.53 -16.35
N LEU A 214 6.05 1.51 -17.22
CA LEU A 214 5.06 0.43 -17.18
C LEU A 214 5.08 -0.33 -15.84
N ALA A 215 6.28 -0.65 -15.34
CA ALA A 215 6.46 -1.37 -14.09
C ALA A 215 6.01 -0.54 -12.88
N SER A 216 6.36 0.75 -12.85
CA SER A 216 5.94 1.71 -11.83
C SER A 216 4.43 1.94 -11.84
N THR A 217 3.81 2.08 -13.02
CA THR A 217 2.35 2.18 -13.14
C THR A 217 1.66 0.90 -12.63
N CYS A 218 2.23 -0.27 -12.88
CA CYS A 218 1.74 -1.53 -12.31
C CYS A 218 1.87 -1.54 -10.78
N SER A 219 3.03 -1.13 -10.26
CA SER A 219 3.31 -1.02 -8.83
C SER A 219 2.35 -0.08 -8.09
N VAL A 220 1.97 1.05 -8.71
CA VAL A 220 0.94 1.96 -8.14
C VAL A 220 -0.39 1.22 -7.98
N LYS A 221 -0.83 0.45 -9.00
CA LYS A 221 -2.08 -0.34 -8.92
C LYS A 221 -2.00 -1.44 -7.86
N GLU A 222 -0.86 -2.12 -7.76
CA GLU A 222 -0.61 -3.15 -6.76
C GLU A 222 -0.65 -2.56 -5.34
N SER A 223 -0.04 -1.38 -5.12
CA SER A 223 -0.07 -0.66 -3.85
C SER A 223 -1.50 -0.31 -3.41
N ARG A 224 -2.38 0.10 -4.34
CA ARG A 224 -3.80 0.33 -4.04
C ARG A 224 -4.54 -0.91 -3.56
N GLN A 225 -4.21 -2.08 -4.12
CA GLN A 225 -4.81 -3.34 -3.70
C GLN A 225 -4.27 -3.81 -2.34
N LEU A 226 -3.05 -3.40 -1.99
CA LEU A 226 -2.40 -3.76 -0.75
C LEU A 226 -2.91 -2.95 0.46
N ALA A 227 -3.15 -1.65 0.27
CA ALA A 227 -3.46 -0.72 1.36
C ALA A 227 -4.59 -1.18 2.31
N PRO A 228 -5.75 -1.69 1.84
CA PRO A 228 -6.81 -2.13 2.76
C PRO A 228 -6.38 -3.27 3.69
N TRP A 229 -5.51 -4.16 3.21
CA TRP A 229 -5.01 -5.29 4.00
C TRP A 229 -3.94 -4.86 5.00
N GLU A 230 -3.11 -3.87 4.66
CA GLU A 230 -2.14 -3.29 5.59
C GLU A 230 -2.85 -2.54 6.73
N GLU A 231 -3.88 -1.77 6.41
CA GLU A 231 -4.70 -1.11 7.42
C GLU A 231 -5.43 -2.13 8.32
N ALA A 232 -6.00 -3.19 7.74
CA ALA A 232 -6.65 -4.25 8.52
C ALA A 232 -5.66 -4.98 9.44
N ALA A 233 -4.46 -5.31 8.96
CA ALA A 233 -3.42 -5.92 9.78
C ALA A 233 -3.01 -5.00 10.94
N HIS A 234 -2.77 -3.72 10.66
CA HIS A 234 -2.38 -2.73 11.67
C HIS A 234 -3.47 -2.54 12.74
N ARG A 235 -4.74 -2.48 12.35
CA ARG A 235 -5.86 -2.37 13.30
C ARG A 235 -5.95 -3.61 14.20
N ALA A 236 -5.84 -4.79 13.62
CA ALA A 236 -5.88 -6.05 14.36
C ALA A 236 -4.73 -6.13 15.38
N ASP A 237 -3.51 -5.78 14.96
CA ASP A 237 -2.33 -5.73 15.83
C ASP A 237 -2.53 -4.73 16.99
N THR A 238 -3.06 -3.54 16.68
CA THR A 238 -3.37 -2.52 17.69
C THR A 238 -4.42 -3.01 18.70
N ALA A 239 -5.46 -3.72 18.23
CA ALA A 239 -6.48 -4.28 19.11
C ALA A 239 -5.93 -5.40 20.01
N LEU A 240 -5.01 -6.22 19.50
CA LEU A 240 -4.30 -7.22 20.29
C LEU A 240 -3.43 -6.58 21.37
N ASP A 241 -2.75 -5.47 21.07
CA ASP A 241 -1.92 -4.75 22.03
C ASP A 241 -2.73 -4.16 23.19
N VAL A 242 -3.98 -3.76 22.95
CA VAL A 242 -4.92 -3.30 24.00
C VAL A 242 -5.32 -4.43 24.95
N LEU A 243 -5.38 -5.68 24.48
CA LEU A 243 -5.75 -6.84 25.30
C LEU A 243 -4.58 -7.38 26.14
N LYS A 244 -3.33 -6.97 25.85
CA LYS A 244 -2.17 -7.40 26.62
C LYS A 244 -2.19 -6.78 28.02
N PRO A 245 -1.93 -7.57 29.09
CA PRO A 245 -1.88 -7.03 30.44
C PRO A 245 -0.73 -6.02 30.59
N PRO A 246 -0.88 -4.98 31.44
CA PRO A 246 0.10 -3.89 31.58
C PRO A 246 1.48 -4.34 32.07
N SER A 247 1.61 -5.54 32.64
CA SER A 247 2.89 -6.16 32.99
C SER A 247 3.76 -6.48 31.77
N SER A 248 3.15 -6.73 30.61
CA SER A 248 3.86 -7.09 29.36
C SER A 248 4.21 -5.88 28.48
N GLN A 249 3.62 -4.70 28.75
CA GLN A 249 3.91 -3.46 28.01
C GLN A 249 5.19 -2.76 28.54
N LYS A 250 5.63 -3.06 29.76
CA LYS A 250 6.85 -2.47 30.37
C LYS A 250 8.17 -3.07 29.87
N GLU A 251 8.17 -4.26 29.26
CA GLU A 251 9.40 -4.89 28.78
C GLU A 251 9.87 -4.33 27.42
N ALA A 252 8.99 -3.67 26.64
CA ALA A 252 9.36 -3.08 25.35
C ALA A 252 10.06 -1.70 25.47
N GLU A 253 9.93 -1.00 26.61
CA GLU A 253 10.54 0.32 26.82
C GLU A 253 11.88 0.29 27.60
N ALA A 254 12.33 -0.88 28.03
CA ALA A 254 13.66 -1.03 28.64
C ALA A 254 14.75 -1.04 27.55
N LYS A 255 15.08 0.15 27.03
CA LYS A 255 16.37 0.36 26.34
C LYS A 255 17.50 -0.17 27.24
N PRO A 256 18.48 -0.91 26.71
CA PRO A 256 19.67 -1.23 27.48
C PRO A 256 20.42 0.09 27.73
N THR A 257 20.30 0.62 28.94
CA THR A 257 21.21 1.64 29.45
C THR A 257 22.59 1.03 29.47
N CYS A 258 23.45 1.51 28.57
CA CYS A 258 24.87 1.19 28.51
C CYS A 258 25.49 1.43 29.90
N GLU A 259 25.81 0.34 30.61
CA GLU A 259 26.61 0.39 31.81
C GLU A 259 27.99 0.96 31.46
N LYS A 260 28.34 2.05 32.14
CA LYS A 260 29.72 2.53 32.24
C LYS A 260 30.53 1.44 32.93
N VAL A 261 31.59 0.96 32.29
CA VAL A 261 32.69 0.32 33.00
C VAL A 261 33.84 1.32 33.03
N ASP A 262 33.92 2.00 34.18
CA ASP A 262 35.11 2.74 34.59
C ASP A 262 36.29 1.77 34.79
N GLY A 263 37.48 2.30 34.55
CA GLY A 263 38.69 1.59 34.20
C GLY A 263 39.31 0.63 35.21
N VAL A 264 40.26 -0.16 34.71
CA VAL A 264 41.39 -0.66 35.51
C VAL A 264 42.67 -0.56 34.69
N VAL A 265 43.61 0.19 35.25
CA VAL A 265 45.03 0.31 34.92
C VAL A 265 45.75 -1.01 35.21
N THR A 266 46.72 -1.39 34.37
CA THR A 266 48.00 -2.08 34.65
C THR A 266 48.52 -2.66 33.32
N LYS A 267 49.79 -2.61 32.93
CA LYS A 267 51.06 -2.20 33.54
C LYS A 267 52.03 -1.84 32.40
#